data_AF-A0A3A8KJY8-F1
#
_entry.id   AF-A0A3A8KJY8-F1
#
_cell.length_a   1.000
_cell.length_b   1.000
_cell.length_c   1.000
_cell.angle_alpha   90.00
_cell.angle_beta   90.00
_cell.angle_gamma   90.00
#
_symmetry.space_group_name_H-M   'P 1'
#
loop_
_entity.id
_entity.type
_entity.pdbx_description
1 polymer ?
#
loop_
_entity_poly.entity_id
_entity_poly.type
_entity_poly.pdbx_seq_one_letter_code
_entity_poly.pdbx_strand_id
1 'polypeptide(L)'
;MGEYPRPMHRTLVTLPLGLCVLSLTACPAKAPPRVETTPPAAPAIHVPPGCEKDQSGDYFHAQNPAFRYLGQDDGGTLSLAVVRAWADGGVESPDAGSVGIVLHRTPDGFVGETRATGFTGSGTPCPVAFPTEAVACDDSGLTLRAASSTAIDEDCRPATSGPAPVRQEQVLRRGVPDAGL
;
A
#
# COMPACT_ATOMS: atom_id res chain seq x y z
N MET A 1 25.95 -1.93 -46.63
CA MET A 1 25.95 -1.48 -48.04
C MET A 1 24.56 -1.00 -48.38
N GLY A 2 24.40 0.23 -48.88
CA GLY A 2 23.12 0.79 -49.29
C GLY A 2 22.95 2.26 -48.87
N GLU A 3 23.37 3.17 -49.75
CA GLU A 3 23.33 4.63 -49.68
C GLU A 3 21.93 5.27 -49.55
N TYR A 4 21.92 6.48 -48.95
CA TYR A 4 20.91 7.55 -49.07
C TYR A 4 20.65 7.95 -50.55
N PRO A 5 19.48 8.50 -50.95
CA PRO A 5 19.13 9.90 -50.63
C PRO A 5 17.62 10.26 -50.56
N ARG A 6 17.33 11.45 -50.00
CA ARG A 6 16.07 12.20 -50.23
C ARG A 6 16.07 12.76 -51.66
N PRO A 7 14.90 12.94 -52.30
CA PRO A 7 14.49 14.34 -52.51
C PRO A 7 12.97 14.58 -52.42
N MET A 8 12.63 15.83 -52.10
CA MET A 8 11.31 16.42 -52.28
C MET A 8 10.97 16.47 -53.77
N HIS A 9 9.76 16.06 -54.14
CA HIS A 9 9.08 16.61 -55.32
C HIS A 9 7.65 16.98 -54.97
N ARG A 10 7.45 18.31 -54.84
CA ARG A 10 6.18 18.99 -55.09
C ARG A 10 5.81 18.76 -56.55
N THR A 11 4.59 18.28 -56.79
CA THR A 11 3.86 18.66 -57.99
C THR A 11 2.37 18.74 -57.69
N LEU A 12 1.85 19.96 -57.80
CA LEU A 12 0.43 20.30 -57.84
C LEU A 12 -0.21 19.69 -59.09
N VAL A 13 -1.38 19.09 -58.94
CA VAL A 13 -2.35 18.94 -60.03
C VAL A 13 -3.72 19.37 -59.52
N THR A 14 -4.22 20.43 -60.13
CA THR A 14 -5.51 21.09 -59.95
C THR A 14 -6.60 20.46 -60.82
N LEU A 15 -7.86 20.79 -60.46
CA LEU A 15 -9.14 20.75 -61.21
C LEU A 15 -10.10 19.57 -60.92
N PRO A 16 -11.44 19.74 -61.05
CA PRO A 16 -12.29 20.72 -60.37
C PRO A 16 -13.69 20.14 -59.98
N LEU A 17 -14.52 20.96 -59.33
CA LEU A 17 -16.01 20.98 -59.39
C LEU A 17 -16.80 19.73 -58.98
N GLY A 18 -17.50 19.86 -57.85
CA GLY A 18 -18.59 18.97 -57.45
C GLY A 18 -19.34 19.49 -56.21
N LEU A 19 -19.92 20.68 -56.34
CA LEU A 19 -20.73 21.32 -55.31
C LEU A 19 -22.09 20.59 -55.22
N CYS A 20 -22.32 19.81 -54.16
CA CYS A 20 -23.66 19.36 -53.77
C CYS A 20 -23.92 19.77 -52.32
N VAL A 21 -24.62 20.88 -52.19
CA VAL A 21 -25.10 21.46 -50.94
C VAL A 21 -26.31 20.64 -50.48
N LEU A 22 -26.14 19.86 -49.41
CA LEU A 22 -27.25 19.35 -48.61
C LEU A 22 -27.19 20.02 -47.24
N SER A 23 -27.79 21.21 -47.17
CA SER A 23 -28.00 21.96 -45.95
C SER A 23 -29.05 21.25 -45.09
N LEU A 24 -28.63 20.32 -44.25
CA LEU A 24 -29.43 19.87 -43.11
C LEU A 24 -29.38 20.97 -42.05
N THR A 25 -30.40 21.81 -42.04
CA THR A 25 -30.68 22.73 -40.93
C THR A 25 -31.10 21.90 -39.70
N ALA A 26 -30.12 21.41 -38.95
CA ALA A 26 -30.36 20.88 -37.61
C ALA A 26 -30.55 22.07 -36.67
N CYS A 27 -31.73 22.14 -36.04
CA CYS A 27 -32.05 23.14 -35.02
C CYS A 27 -30.96 23.16 -33.93
N PRO A 28 -30.52 24.32 -33.42
CA PRO A 28 -29.68 24.37 -32.23
C PRO A 28 -30.49 23.88 -31.03
N ALA A 29 -30.41 22.58 -30.74
CA ALA A 29 -30.89 22.05 -29.49
C ALA A 29 -30.05 22.66 -28.38
N LYS A 30 -30.68 23.44 -27.51
CA LYS A 30 -30.07 23.97 -26.28
C LYS A 30 -29.53 22.78 -25.49
N ALA A 31 -28.21 22.71 -25.32
CA ALA A 31 -27.58 21.68 -24.52
C ALA A 31 -28.24 21.68 -23.12
N PRO A 32 -28.64 20.51 -22.58
CA PRO A 32 -29.15 20.46 -21.22
C PRO A 32 -28.07 21.02 -20.27
N PRO A 33 -28.45 21.78 -19.23
CA PRO A 33 -27.50 22.30 -18.27
C PRO A 33 -26.67 21.14 -17.72
N ARG A 34 -25.35 21.23 -17.89
CA ARG A 34 -24.40 20.30 -17.29
C ARG A 34 -24.55 20.45 -15.77
N VAL A 35 -25.18 19.47 -15.13
CA VAL A 35 -25.11 19.35 -13.67
C VAL A 35 -23.67 18.97 -13.37
N GLU A 36 -22.89 19.96 -12.97
CA GLU A 36 -21.54 19.75 -12.46
C GLU A 36 -21.71 19.16 -11.06
N THR A 37 -21.81 17.83 -11.00
CA THR A 37 -21.85 17.09 -9.74
C THR A 37 -20.51 17.33 -9.05
N THR A 38 -20.48 18.27 -8.09
CA THR A 38 -19.31 18.45 -7.23
C THR A 38 -19.00 17.10 -6.58
N PRO A 39 -17.79 16.53 -6.74
CA PRO A 39 -17.43 15.30 -6.07
C PRO A 39 -17.64 15.47 -4.57
N PRO A 40 -18.25 14.51 -3.86
CA PRO A 40 -18.39 14.60 -2.42
C PRO A 40 -17.00 14.78 -1.79
N ALA A 41 -16.91 15.67 -0.79
CA ALA A 41 -15.66 15.88 -0.06
C ALA A 41 -15.17 14.55 0.51
N ALA A 42 -13.85 14.31 0.43
CA ALA A 42 -13.26 13.11 0.99
C ALA A 42 -13.58 13.01 2.49
N PRO A 43 -13.92 11.81 3.02
CA PRO A 43 -14.20 11.65 4.43
C PRO A 43 -13.00 12.08 5.29
N ALA A 44 -13.27 12.76 6.41
CA ALA A 44 -12.23 13.22 7.32
C ALA A 44 -11.52 12.02 7.98
N ILE A 45 -10.18 12.02 7.93
CA ILE A 45 -9.34 11.00 8.54
C ILE A 45 -9.19 11.34 10.03
N HIS A 46 -9.75 10.51 10.90
CA HIS A 46 -9.57 10.53 12.35
C HIS A 46 -8.64 9.39 12.75
N VAL A 47 -7.35 9.68 12.90
CA VAL A 47 -6.38 8.72 13.44
C VAL A 47 -6.18 8.96 14.93
N PRO A 48 -5.67 7.97 15.70
CA PRO A 48 -5.28 8.20 17.08
C PRO A 48 -4.31 9.39 17.19
N PRO A 49 -4.33 10.14 18.32
CA PRO A 49 -3.39 11.24 18.53
C PRO A 49 -1.95 10.81 18.27
N GLY A 50 -1.19 11.65 17.55
CA GLY A 50 0.19 11.36 17.16
C GLY A 50 0.35 10.60 15.84
N CYS A 51 -0.63 9.80 15.43
CA CYS A 51 -0.59 9.05 14.16
C CYS A 51 -0.80 9.94 12.92
N GLU A 52 -1.19 11.19 13.12
CA GLU A 52 -1.28 12.22 12.07
C GLU A 52 0.09 12.59 11.50
N LYS A 53 1.16 12.40 12.30
CA LYS A 53 2.54 12.69 11.89
C LYS A 53 3.05 11.62 10.93
N ASP A 54 4.15 11.94 10.26
CA ASP A 54 4.95 10.97 9.49
C ASP A 54 5.52 9.89 10.42
N GLN A 55 5.16 8.63 10.15
CA GLN A 55 5.60 7.45 10.89
C GLN A 55 6.76 6.72 10.19
N SER A 56 7.46 7.35 9.25
CA SER A 56 8.67 6.79 8.62
C SER A 56 9.80 6.63 9.65
N GLY A 57 10.71 5.71 9.35
CA GLY A 57 11.94 5.47 10.11
C GLY A 57 12.09 4.04 10.63
N ASP A 58 13.17 3.82 11.37
CA ASP A 58 13.54 2.49 11.87
C ASP A 58 13.06 2.27 13.29
N TYR A 59 12.53 1.08 13.55
CA TYR A 59 12.06 0.66 14.86
C TYR A 59 12.65 -0.68 15.26
N PHE A 60 12.71 -0.93 16.57
CA PHE A 60 12.94 -2.25 17.13
C PHE A 60 11.74 -2.74 17.94
N HIS A 61 11.54 -4.05 17.97
CA HIS A 61 10.49 -4.63 18.81
C HIS A 61 10.91 -4.57 20.29
N ALA A 62 10.12 -3.91 21.13
CA ALA A 62 10.46 -3.69 22.53
C ALA A 62 10.68 -4.99 23.33
N GLN A 63 9.92 -6.04 23.01
CA GLN A 63 10.01 -7.34 23.69
C GLN A 63 10.91 -8.35 22.98
N ASN A 64 11.41 -8.03 21.78
CA ASN A 64 12.24 -8.95 21.00
C ASN A 64 13.25 -8.20 20.11
N PRO A 65 14.44 -7.88 20.63
CA PRO A 65 15.40 -7.05 19.92
C PRO A 65 15.98 -7.69 18.65
N ALA A 66 15.69 -8.98 18.39
CA ALA A 66 16.08 -9.67 17.16
C ALA A 66 15.31 -9.20 15.92
N PHE A 67 14.25 -8.41 16.07
CA PHE A 67 13.47 -7.87 14.96
C PHE A 67 13.60 -6.35 14.86
N ARG A 68 13.65 -5.88 13.61
CA ARG A 68 13.61 -4.48 13.21
C ARG A 68 12.50 -4.25 12.20
N TYR A 69 11.99 -3.03 12.18
CA TYR A 69 10.90 -2.60 11.32
C TYR A 69 11.37 -1.37 10.57
N LEU A 70 11.45 -1.48 9.25
CA LEU A 70 11.85 -0.37 8.39
C LEU A 70 10.57 0.28 7.86
N GLY A 71 10.24 1.46 8.40
CA GLY A 71 9.01 2.17 8.12
C GLY A 71 9.15 3.19 7.00
N GLN A 72 8.18 3.17 6.08
CA GLN A 72 7.97 4.19 5.06
C GLN A 72 6.51 4.62 5.07
N ASP A 73 6.29 5.91 5.20
CA ASP A 73 4.98 6.52 5.30
C ASP A 73 4.83 7.62 4.24
N ASP A 74 3.86 7.45 3.35
CA ASP A 74 3.61 8.36 2.24
C ASP A 74 2.51 9.41 2.52
N GLY A 75 2.04 9.49 3.76
CA GLY A 75 0.94 10.37 4.17
C GLY A 75 -0.45 9.72 4.06
N GLY A 76 -0.60 8.62 3.31
CA GLY A 76 -1.83 7.82 3.25
C GLY A 76 -1.66 6.38 3.75
N THR A 77 -0.48 5.82 3.56
CA THR A 77 -0.14 4.42 3.87
C THR A 77 1.18 4.36 4.62
N LEU A 78 1.18 3.63 5.73
CA LEU A 78 2.39 3.20 6.42
C LEU A 78 2.71 1.77 6.00
N SER A 79 3.91 1.57 5.48
CA SER A 79 4.48 0.26 5.19
C SER A 79 5.67 -0.01 6.12
N LEU A 80 5.69 -1.20 6.73
CA LEU A 80 6.78 -1.66 7.59
C LEU A 80 7.33 -2.96 7.04
N ALA A 81 8.60 -2.99 6.65
CA ALA A 81 9.30 -4.24 6.39
C ALA A 81 9.87 -4.81 7.70
N VAL A 82 9.55 -6.06 8.02
CA VAL A 82 10.05 -6.74 9.23
C VAL A 82 11.27 -7.56 8.86
N VAL A 83 12.41 -7.20 9.43
CA VAL A 83 13.72 -7.81 9.14
C VAL A 83 14.39 -8.31 10.41
N ARG A 84 15.31 -9.26 10.27
CA ARG A 84 16.14 -9.71 11.39
C ARG A 84 17.27 -8.72 11.64
N ALA A 85 17.47 -8.41 12.91
CA ALA A 85 18.66 -7.73 13.38
C ALA A 85 19.81 -8.73 13.52
N TRP A 86 21.01 -8.31 13.12
CA TRP A 86 22.25 -9.03 13.37
C TRP A 86 22.85 -8.63 14.72
N ALA A 87 23.76 -9.45 15.24
CA ALA A 87 24.37 -9.23 16.56
C ALA A 87 25.25 -7.96 16.61
N ASP A 88 25.74 -7.49 15.46
CA ASP A 88 26.53 -6.27 15.32
C ASP A 88 25.68 -5.00 15.18
N GLY A 89 24.34 -5.13 15.26
CA GLY A 89 23.40 -4.02 15.09
C GLY A 89 23.01 -3.76 13.63
N GLY A 90 23.56 -4.51 12.67
CA GLY A 90 23.12 -4.50 11.28
C GLY A 90 21.72 -5.10 11.12
N VAL A 91 21.14 -4.93 9.93
CA VAL A 91 19.85 -5.50 9.55
C VAL A 91 19.94 -6.21 8.22
N GLU A 92 19.19 -7.30 8.09
CA GLU A 92 18.99 -7.96 6.81
C GLU A 92 18.22 -7.04 5.84
N SER A 93 18.56 -7.11 4.55
CA SER A 93 17.79 -6.43 3.52
C SER A 93 16.44 -7.13 3.30
N PRO A 94 15.31 -6.40 3.27
CA PRO A 94 14.03 -7.00 2.95
C PRO A 94 14.05 -7.64 1.57
N ASP A 95 13.45 -8.82 1.45
CA ASP A 95 13.20 -9.52 0.20
C ASP A 95 11.70 -9.79 -0.03
N ALA A 96 11.35 -10.44 -1.13
CA ALA A 96 9.96 -10.74 -1.46
C ALA A 96 9.27 -11.73 -0.49
N GLY A 97 10.03 -12.47 0.31
CA GLY A 97 9.51 -13.41 1.32
C GLY A 97 9.43 -12.80 2.73
N SER A 98 9.95 -11.60 2.91
CA SER A 98 9.99 -10.91 4.20
C SER A 98 8.57 -10.55 4.68
N VAL A 99 8.38 -10.61 6.00
CA VAL A 99 7.11 -10.20 6.61
C VAL A 99 6.94 -8.70 6.43
N GLY A 100 5.76 -8.28 5.98
CA GLY A 100 5.44 -6.87 5.75
C GLY A 100 4.17 -6.47 6.46
N ILE A 101 4.08 -5.23 6.93
CA ILE A 101 2.85 -4.66 7.49
C ILE A 101 2.45 -3.48 6.63
N VAL A 102 1.20 -3.43 6.19
CA VAL A 102 0.65 -2.34 5.37
C VAL A 102 -0.60 -1.81 6.06
N LEU A 103 -0.57 -0.56 6.48
CA LEU A 103 -1.65 0.12 7.17
C LEU A 103 -2.07 1.37 6.40
N HIS A 104 -3.36 1.56 6.20
CA HIS A 104 -3.91 2.76 5.58
C HIS A 104 -4.46 3.70 6.65
N ARG A 105 -4.22 5.00 6.50
CA ARG A 105 -4.89 6.02 7.31
C ARG A 105 -6.36 6.09 6.91
N THR A 106 -7.22 5.75 7.85
CA THR A 106 -8.67 5.78 7.70
C THR A 106 -9.29 6.63 8.82
N PRO A 107 -10.59 6.94 8.73
CA PRO A 107 -11.33 7.54 9.84
C PRO A 107 -11.34 6.73 11.13
N ASP A 108 -10.97 5.45 11.09
CA ASP A 108 -10.92 4.57 12.26
C ASP A 108 -9.47 4.35 12.75
N GLY A 109 -8.50 5.04 12.16
CA GLY A 109 -7.07 4.88 12.46
C GLY A 109 -6.25 4.29 11.32
N PHE A 110 -5.01 3.90 11.64
CA PHE A 110 -4.17 3.11 10.74
C PHE A 110 -4.62 1.66 10.79
N VAL A 111 -5.31 1.20 9.76
CA VAL A 111 -5.86 -0.16 9.69
C VAL A 111 -5.38 -0.85 8.42
N GLY A 112 -5.12 -2.14 8.52
CA GLY A 112 -4.65 -2.93 7.39
C GLY A 112 -4.23 -4.31 7.84
N GLU A 113 -3.10 -4.79 7.34
CA GLU A 113 -2.72 -6.18 7.48
C GLU A 113 -1.22 -6.38 7.64
N THR A 114 -0.85 -7.38 8.44
CA THR A 114 0.46 -8.03 8.39
C THR A 114 0.41 -9.16 7.38
N ARG A 115 1.32 -9.16 6.41
CA ARG A 115 1.51 -10.16 5.37
C ARG A 115 2.73 -11.01 5.68
N ALA A 116 2.58 -12.32 5.63
CA ALA A 116 3.64 -13.27 5.93
C ALA A 116 3.49 -14.57 5.12
N THR A 117 4.39 -15.52 5.35
CA THR A 117 4.24 -16.91 4.91
C THR A 117 3.85 -17.78 6.10
N GLY A 118 2.69 -18.42 6.02
CA GLY A 118 2.26 -19.49 6.92
C GLY A 118 2.49 -20.87 6.29
N PHE A 119 2.16 -21.93 7.02
CA PHE A 119 2.27 -23.30 6.52
C PHE A 119 1.00 -24.09 6.84
N THR A 120 0.55 -24.91 5.89
CA THR A 120 -0.57 -25.84 6.11
C THR A 120 -0.19 -26.97 7.05
N GLY A 121 -1.15 -27.83 7.42
CA GLY A 121 -0.89 -29.02 8.24
C GLY A 121 0.08 -30.00 7.55
N SER A 122 0.06 -30.05 6.21
CA SER A 122 1.03 -30.82 5.41
C SER A 122 2.41 -30.13 5.25
N GLY A 123 2.58 -28.91 5.75
CA GLY A 123 3.82 -28.14 5.63
C GLY A 123 3.97 -27.36 4.33
N THR A 124 2.89 -27.17 3.57
CA THR A 124 2.91 -26.38 2.33
C THR A 124 2.96 -24.88 2.66
N PRO A 125 3.88 -24.08 2.09
CA PRO A 125 3.93 -22.65 2.34
C PRO A 125 2.72 -21.93 1.71
N CYS A 126 2.07 -21.06 2.47
CA CYS A 126 0.92 -20.27 2.05
C CYS A 126 1.14 -18.79 2.34
N PRO A 127 0.82 -17.88 1.41
CA PRO A 127 0.73 -16.46 1.75
C PRO A 127 -0.42 -16.25 2.74
N VAL A 128 -0.18 -15.48 3.79
CA VAL A 128 -1.17 -15.16 4.80
C VAL A 128 -1.22 -13.67 5.09
N ALA A 129 -2.41 -13.21 5.45
CA ALA A 129 -2.65 -11.86 5.91
C ALA A 129 -3.40 -11.89 7.24
N PHE A 130 -2.97 -11.04 8.17
CA PHE A 130 -3.54 -10.92 9.50
C PHE A 130 -4.00 -9.47 9.71
N PRO A 131 -5.22 -9.23 10.22
CA PRO A 131 -5.65 -7.87 10.55
C PRO A 131 -4.72 -7.21 11.57
N THR A 132 -4.24 -6.02 11.23
CA THR A 132 -3.33 -5.22 12.03
C THR A 132 -3.79 -3.77 12.05
N GLU A 133 -3.66 -3.11 13.19
CA GLU A 133 -3.93 -1.68 13.32
C GLU A 133 -2.90 -1.00 14.22
N ALA A 134 -2.64 0.28 14.01
CA ALA A 134 -1.90 1.08 14.98
C ALA A 134 -2.87 1.62 16.04
N VAL A 135 -2.63 1.27 17.30
CA VAL A 135 -3.46 1.69 18.44
C VAL A 135 -2.89 2.90 19.17
N ALA A 136 -1.60 3.19 19.00
CA ALA A 136 -0.95 4.39 19.50
C ALA A 136 0.26 4.76 18.64
N CYS A 137 0.47 6.06 18.45
CA CYS A 137 1.68 6.62 17.87
C CYS A 137 2.17 7.76 18.76
N ASP A 138 3.45 7.77 19.11
CA ASP A 138 4.08 8.86 19.84
C ASP A 138 5.50 9.09 19.34
N ASP A 139 6.18 10.08 19.92
CA ASP A 139 7.54 10.44 19.49
C ASP A 139 8.56 9.32 19.82
N SER A 140 8.23 8.38 20.72
CA SER A 140 9.04 7.21 21.06
C SER A 140 8.79 6.00 20.16
N GLY A 141 7.65 5.96 19.44
CA GLY A 141 7.37 4.93 18.44
C GLY A 141 5.90 4.61 18.22
N LEU A 142 5.64 3.34 17.90
CA LEU A 142 4.34 2.85 17.42
C LEU A 142 3.88 1.65 18.26
N THR A 143 2.60 1.58 18.60
CA THR A 143 2.00 0.35 19.14
C THR A 143 1.05 -0.24 18.11
N LEU A 144 1.33 -1.47 17.69
CA LEU A 144 0.50 -2.23 16.76
C LEU A 144 -0.33 -3.26 17.52
N ARG A 145 -1.57 -3.49 17.07
CA ARG A 145 -2.39 -4.61 17.52
C ARG A 145 -2.64 -5.55 16.34
N ALA A 146 -2.04 -6.73 16.39
CA ALA A 146 -2.10 -7.72 15.32
C ALA A 146 -2.58 -9.07 15.86
N ALA A 147 -3.19 -9.90 15.02
CA ALA A 147 -3.40 -11.32 15.37
C ALA A 147 -2.05 -12.04 15.47
N SER A 148 -1.85 -12.85 16.52
CA SER A 148 -0.59 -13.58 16.74
C SER A 148 -0.44 -14.82 15.85
N SER A 149 -1.55 -15.33 15.31
CA SER A 149 -1.59 -16.43 14.34
C SER A 149 -2.92 -16.43 13.58
N THR A 150 -3.00 -17.16 12.46
CA THR A 150 -4.26 -17.54 11.82
C THR A 150 -4.12 -18.96 11.34
N ALA A 151 -5.11 -19.79 11.64
CA ALA A 151 -5.18 -21.14 11.12
C ALA A 151 -5.52 -21.10 9.63
N ILE A 152 -4.86 -21.94 8.85
CA ILE A 152 -5.03 -22.02 7.39
C ILE A 152 -5.33 -23.48 7.06
N ASP A 153 -6.21 -23.72 6.10
CA ASP A 153 -6.47 -25.05 5.57
C ASP A 153 -5.47 -25.45 4.47
N GLU A 154 -5.62 -26.66 3.92
CA GLU A 154 -4.76 -27.18 2.87
C GLU A 154 -4.90 -26.44 1.52
N ASP A 155 -5.94 -25.63 1.35
CA ASP A 155 -6.18 -24.79 0.17
C ASP A 155 -5.63 -23.35 0.35
N CYS A 156 -4.81 -23.12 1.37
CA CYS A 156 -4.29 -21.81 1.75
C CYS A 156 -5.39 -20.77 2.10
N ARG A 157 -6.53 -21.21 2.65
CA ARG A 157 -7.61 -20.31 3.09
C ARG A 157 -7.67 -20.23 4.61
N PRO A 158 -8.12 -19.09 5.18
CA PRO A 158 -8.39 -19.01 6.61
C PRO A 158 -9.31 -20.16 7.05
N ALA A 159 -8.91 -20.88 8.09
CA ALA A 159 -9.68 -21.99 8.60
C ALA A 159 -11.06 -21.48 9.08
N THR A 160 -12.12 -22.15 8.65
CA THR A 160 -13.51 -21.80 8.98
C THR A 160 -13.95 -22.30 10.37
N SER A 161 -13.08 -23.04 11.06
CA SER A 161 -13.32 -23.57 12.39
C SER A 161 -12.05 -23.53 13.24
N GLY A 162 -12.21 -23.43 14.55
CA GLY A 162 -11.12 -23.30 15.51
C GLY A 162 -11.28 -22.10 16.44
N PRO A 163 -10.34 -21.91 17.38
CA PRO A 163 -10.33 -20.74 18.24
C PRO A 163 -10.11 -19.46 17.43
N ALA A 164 -10.77 -18.38 17.83
CA ALA A 164 -10.53 -17.06 17.24
C ALA A 164 -9.06 -16.65 17.46
N PRO A 165 -8.44 -15.95 16.48
CA PRO A 165 -7.09 -15.43 16.65
C PRO A 165 -6.98 -14.52 17.87
N VAL A 166 -5.99 -14.78 18.72
CA VAL A 166 -5.64 -13.87 19.80
C VAL A 166 -4.94 -12.65 19.19
N ARG A 167 -5.42 -11.46 19.53
CA ARG A 167 -4.75 -10.21 19.14
C ARG A 167 -3.79 -9.77 20.24
N GLN A 168 -2.58 -9.40 19.86
CA GLN A 168 -1.53 -8.95 20.76
C GLN A 168 -1.05 -7.56 20.38
N GLU A 169 -0.66 -6.80 21.41
CA GLU A 169 -0.03 -5.50 21.23
C GLU A 169 1.48 -5.65 21.13
N GLN A 170 2.05 -5.02 20.12
CA GLN A 170 3.47 -5.01 19.80
C GLN A 170 3.94 -3.57 19.86
N VAL A 171 4.84 -3.29 20.81
CA VAL A 171 5.43 -1.95 20.96
C VAL A 171 6.70 -1.89 20.14
N LEU A 172 6.71 -1.01 19.15
CA LEU A 172 7.84 -0.69 18.29
C LEU A 172 8.45 0.61 18.77
N ARG A 173 9.73 0.60 19.13
CA ARG A 173 10.44 1.76 19.66
C ARG A 173 11.39 2.30 18.61
N ARG A 174 11.47 3.63 18.51
CA ARG A 174 12.48 4.32 17.70
C ARG A 174 13.84 4.29 18.40
N GLY A 175 14.91 4.37 17.61
CA GLY A 175 16.28 4.41 18.11
C GLY A 175 16.94 3.04 18.16
N VAL A 176 17.98 2.91 18.98
CA VAL A 176 18.71 1.66 19.21
C VAL A 176 18.15 0.93 20.43
N PRO A 177 18.03 -0.40 20.42
CA PRO A 177 17.66 -1.14 21.62
C PRO A 177 18.71 -0.91 22.72
N ASP A 178 18.25 -0.71 23.95
CA ASP A 178 19.14 -0.74 25.11
C ASP A 178 19.82 -2.12 25.15
N ALA A 179 21.15 -2.13 25.09
CA ALA A 179 21.93 -3.36 25.06
C ALA A 179 21.91 -4.14 26.40
N GLY A 180 21.20 -3.65 27.42
CA GLY A 180 21.19 -4.22 28.77
C GLY A 180 22.60 -4.23 29.37
N LEU A 181 22.98 -3.12 30.02
CA LEU A 181 24.17 -3.08 30.88
C LEU A 181 23.93 -3.87 32.17
#